data_AF-A0AAE0PQR9-F1
#
_entry.id   AF-A0AAE0PQR9-F1
#
_cell.length_a   1.000
_cell.length_b   1.000
_cell.length_c   1.000
_cell.angle_alpha   90.00
_cell.angle_beta   90.00
_cell.angle_gamma   90.00
#
_symmetry.space_group_name_H-M   'P 1'
#
loop_
_entity.id
_entity.type
_entity.pdbx_description
1 polymer ?
#
loop_
_entity_poly.entity_id
_entity_poly.type
_entity_poly.pdbx_seq_one_letter_code
_entity_poly.pdbx_strand_id
1 'polypeptide(L)'
;MKVSRSKTEYMCVNEREGSGTVRLQGEEVKKVQEFKYLGSTVQSNGECGKEVKKQVQAGWNGWRKVSGVLCDQKISARIKGKVYRTVVRPAMLYGLETVSLRKRQESELEVAELKMLRISEDDVRQIFLKQKRRKAPGPDGVTPVCLKTCAEQLAFIFSQIFNRSLELCEVPACFKRSTIIPIPKKPKITGLNNYRPVALMSVVMKSFERLVLAYLKNITGPLLDPLQFAYRAIRSMDDAVNMGLHFILQHLDKSGTYVRLLFVDFSSAFNTIIPTLLQTKLTQLSVPSSIC
;
A
#
# COMPACT_ATOMS: atom_id res chain seq x y z
N MET A 1 -6.15 -26.60 -43.35
CA MET A 1 -5.92 -25.17 -43.05
C MET A 1 -4.67 -24.69 -43.80
N LYS A 2 -4.69 -23.49 -44.40
CA LYS A 2 -3.50 -22.88 -45.02
C LYS A 2 -2.79 -21.98 -43.99
N VAL A 3 -1.49 -22.17 -43.77
CA VAL A 3 -0.68 -21.37 -42.85
C VAL A 3 -0.14 -20.14 -43.57
N SER A 4 -0.22 -18.96 -42.94
CA SER A 4 0.22 -17.69 -43.52
C SER A 4 1.73 -17.50 -43.32
N ARG A 5 2.51 -17.72 -44.39
CA ARG A 5 3.99 -17.68 -44.35
C ARG A 5 4.56 -16.33 -43.86
N SER A 6 3.99 -15.20 -44.29
CA SER A 6 4.44 -13.86 -43.88
C SER A 6 4.15 -13.51 -42.42
N LYS A 7 3.32 -14.30 -41.73
CA LYS A 7 2.95 -14.11 -40.32
C LYS A 7 3.48 -15.22 -39.41
N THR A 8 4.20 -16.19 -39.98
CA THR A 8 4.71 -17.34 -39.24
C THR A 8 6.15 -17.08 -38.86
N GLU A 9 6.40 -16.99 -37.56
CA GLU A 9 7.71 -16.78 -36.96
C GLU A 9 7.92 -17.86 -35.90
N TYR A 10 9.17 -18.21 -35.61
CA TYR A 10 9.50 -19.14 -34.53
C TYR A 10 10.54 -18.54 -33.57
N MET A 11 10.50 -18.94 -32.31
CA MET A 11 11.38 -18.45 -31.26
C MET A 11 11.95 -19.64 -30.49
N CYS A 12 13.25 -19.62 -30.22
CA CYS A 12 13.92 -20.61 -29.38
C CYS A 12 14.14 -20.02 -27.98
N VAL A 13 13.95 -20.83 -26.94
CA VAL A 13 14.18 -20.46 -25.54
C VAL A 13 15.27 -21.39 -24.99
N ASN A 14 16.29 -20.83 -24.33
CA ASN A 14 17.44 -21.60 -23.77
C ASN A 14 18.17 -22.48 -24.79
N GLU A 15 18.44 -21.94 -25.98
CA GLU A 15 19.14 -22.66 -27.04
C GLU A 15 20.64 -22.83 -26.69
N ARG A 16 21.14 -24.07 -26.70
CA ARG A 16 22.57 -24.38 -26.65
C ARG A 16 23.13 -24.35 -28.08
N GLU A 17 24.41 -23.98 -28.24
CA GLU A 17 25.05 -23.89 -29.57
C GLU A 17 24.81 -25.17 -30.40
N GLY A 18 24.26 -25.02 -31.61
CA GLY A 18 24.01 -26.12 -32.56
C GLY A 18 22.55 -26.45 -32.92
N SER A 19 21.56 -25.65 -32.47
CA SER A 19 20.16 -25.87 -32.84
C SER A 19 19.86 -25.52 -34.31
N GLY A 20 19.20 -26.44 -35.02
CA GLY A 20 18.91 -26.34 -36.45
C GLY A 20 17.82 -25.33 -36.82
N THR A 21 17.73 -24.99 -38.10
CA THR A 21 16.73 -24.08 -38.67
C THR A 21 15.37 -24.78 -38.81
N VAL A 22 14.27 -24.14 -38.40
CA VAL A 22 12.91 -24.69 -38.58
C VAL A 22 12.45 -24.44 -40.01
N ARG A 23 12.07 -25.50 -40.72
CA ARG A 23 11.54 -25.43 -42.09
C ARG A 23 10.08 -25.86 -42.14
N LEU A 24 9.26 -25.09 -42.85
CA LEU A 24 7.85 -25.40 -43.14
C LEU A 24 7.70 -25.51 -44.65
N GLN A 25 7.30 -26.69 -45.15
CA GLN A 25 7.14 -26.96 -46.59
C GLN A 25 8.42 -26.70 -47.43
N GLY A 26 9.60 -26.92 -46.84
CA GLY A 26 10.89 -26.77 -47.53
C GLY A 26 11.53 -25.39 -47.43
N GLU A 27 10.80 -24.36 -46.98
CA GLU A 27 11.33 -23.01 -46.76
C GLU A 27 11.63 -22.74 -45.29
N GLU A 28 12.65 -21.93 -45.02
CA GLU A 28 13.07 -21.55 -43.68
C GLU A 28 12.12 -20.52 -43.06
N VAL A 29 11.66 -20.78 -41.84
CA VAL A 29 10.79 -19.88 -41.08
C VAL A 29 11.65 -18.78 -40.45
N LYS A 30 11.14 -17.55 -40.34
CA LYS A 30 11.87 -16.47 -39.69
C LYS A 30 12.03 -16.73 -38.18
N LYS A 31 13.28 -16.77 -37.71
CA LYS A 31 13.62 -16.83 -36.29
C LYS A 31 13.54 -15.43 -35.65
N VAL A 32 12.87 -15.31 -34.52
CA VAL A 32 12.75 -14.06 -33.75
C VAL A 32 13.23 -14.22 -32.31
N GLN A 33 13.71 -13.13 -31.72
CA GLN A 33 14.09 -13.05 -30.30
C GLN A 33 12.93 -12.56 -29.41
N GLU A 34 11.92 -11.93 -30.01
CA GLU A 34 10.70 -11.51 -29.34
C GLU A 34 9.50 -11.73 -30.26
N PHE A 35 8.39 -12.19 -29.69
CA PHE A 35 7.14 -12.44 -30.41
C PHE A 35 5.96 -11.75 -29.73
N LYS A 36 5.06 -11.16 -30.53
CA LYS A 36 3.82 -10.56 -30.02
C LYS A 36 2.70 -11.59 -30.05
N TYR A 37 2.23 -12.00 -28.89
CA TYR A 37 1.11 -12.91 -28.74
C TYR A 37 -0.03 -12.23 -27.99
N LEU A 38 -1.20 -12.12 -28.63
CA LEU A 38 -2.41 -11.52 -28.06
C LEU A 38 -2.21 -10.13 -27.41
N GLY A 39 -1.26 -9.35 -27.94
CA GLY A 39 -0.92 -8.01 -27.43
C GLY A 39 0.22 -7.96 -26.41
N SER A 40 0.69 -9.11 -25.92
CA SER A 40 1.84 -9.25 -25.00
C SER A 40 3.12 -9.62 -25.75
N THR A 41 4.26 -9.12 -25.28
CA THR A 41 5.58 -9.41 -25.87
C THR A 41 6.26 -10.52 -25.09
N VAL A 42 6.54 -11.65 -25.74
CA VAL A 42 7.29 -12.78 -25.16
C VAL A 42 8.72 -12.72 -25.68
N GLN A 43 9.71 -12.77 -24.78
CA GLN A 43 11.13 -12.72 -25.13
C GLN A 43 11.79 -14.10 -24.96
N SER A 44 12.74 -14.43 -25.84
CA SER A 44 13.49 -15.69 -25.87
C SER A 44 14.33 -15.94 -24.60
N ASN A 45 14.74 -14.87 -23.91
CA ASN A 45 15.50 -14.89 -22.67
C ASN A 45 14.62 -14.93 -21.40
N GLY A 46 13.28 -14.98 -21.55
CA GLY A 46 12.33 -14.96 -20.44
C GLY A 46 12.32 -13.63 -19.65
N GLU A 47 12.85 -12.55 -20.21
CA GLU A 47 12.75 -11.23 -19.58
C GLU A 47 11.36 -10.62 -19.79
N CYS A 48 10.83 -10.01 -18.72
CA CYS A 48 9.53 -9.35 -18.71
C CYS A 48 9.61 -7.82 -18.61
N GLY A 49 10.82 -7.27 -18.51
CA GLY A 49 11.03 -5.84 -18.24
C GLY A 49 10.43 -4.91 -19.30
N LYS A 50 10.47 -5.30 -20.59
CA LYS A 50 9.85 -4.51 -21.66
C LYS A 50 8.33 -4.46 -21.55
N GLU A 51 7.68 -5.58 -21.21
CA GLU A 51 6.22 -5.63 -21.07
C GLU A 51 5.77 -4.84 -19.84
N VAL A 52 6.48 -4.96 -18.71
CA VAL A 52 6.19 -4.17 -17.51
C VAL A 52 6.31 -2.67 -17.78
N LYS A 53 7.37 -2.21 -18.44
CA LYS A 53 7.52 -0.80 -18.82
C LYS A 53 6.39 -0.30 -19.73
N LYS A 54 5.96 -1.14 -20.69
CA LYS A 54 4.84 -0.83 -21.58
C LYS A 54 3.53 -0.71 -20.82
N GLN A 55 3.24 -1.61 -19.87
CA GLN A 55 2.02 -1.54 -19.06
C GLN A 55 2.04 -0.38 -18.06
N VAL A 56 3.20 -0.09 -17.44
CA VAL A 56 3.39 1.14 -16.64
C VAL A 56 3.07 2.38 -17.48
N GLN A 57 3.57 2.44 -18.72
CA GLN A 57 3.29 3.56 -19.63
C GLN A 57 1.80 3.63 -20.02
N ALA A 58 1.13 2.49 -20.20
CA ALA A 58 -0.30 2.42 -20.46
C ALA A 58 -1.11 2.92 -19.25
N GLY A 59 -0.73 2.54 -18.03
CA GLY A 59 -1.26 3.07 -16.77
C GLY A 59 -1.12 4.60 -16.70
N TRP A 60 0.06 5.14 -17.02
CA TRP A 60 0.29 6.60 -17.08
C TRP A 60 -0.54 7.31 -18.15
N ASN A 61 -0.73 6.69 -19.32
CA ASN A 61 -1.60 7.23 -20.36
C ASN A 61 -3.07 7.25 -19.89
N GLY A 62 -3.53 6.20 -19.20
CA GLY A 62 -4.84 6.15 -18.56
C GLY A 62 -4.99 7.25 -17.52
N TRP A 63 -4.01 7.39 -16.62
CA TRP A 63 -3.98 8.41 -15.58
C TRP A 63 -4.06 9.82 -16.16
N ARG A 64 -3.30 10.13 -17.23
CA ARG A 64 -3.33 11.45 -17.89
C ARG A 64 -4.72 11.81 -18.41
N LYS A 65 -5.44 10.85 -18.99
CA LYS A 65 -6.81 11.06 -19.52
C LYS A 65 -7.83 11.40 -18.42
N VAL A 66 -7.66 10.84 -17.22
CA VAL A 66 -8.56 11.08 -16.08
C VAL A 66 -7.96 12.04 -15.05
N SER A 67 -6.81 12.66 -15.35
CA SER A 67 -6.10 13.55 -14.43
C SER A 67 -6.96 14.73 -14.00
N GLY A 68 -7.81 15.25 -14.89
CA GLY A 68 -8.81 16.28 -14.58
C GLY A 68 -9.80 15.85 -13.49
N VAL A 69 -10.13 14.56 -13.39
CA VAL A 69 -11.01 14.04 -12.32
C VAL A 69 -10.21 13.65 -11.07
N LEU A 70 -9.05 13.02 -11.28
CA LEU A 70 -8.18 12.55 -10.19
C LEU A 70 -7.56 13.72 -9.40
N CYS A 71 -7.32 14.85 -10.07
CA CYS A 71 -6.70 16.04 -9.47
C CYS A 71 -7.71 17.14 -9.09
N ASP A 72 -9.00 17.02 -9.43
CA ASP A 72 -10.01 18.05 -9.10
C ASP A 72 -10.38 18.01 -7.61
N GLN A 73 -10.18 19.13 -6.91
CA GLN A 73 -10.46 19.29 -5.49
C GLN A 73 -11.96 19.16 -5.16
N LYS A 74 -12.85 19.45 -6.12
CA LYS A 74 -14.32 19.36 -5.92
C LYS A 74 -14.84 17.93 -5.96
N ILE A 75 -14.05 16.99 -6.47
CA ILE A 75 -14.46 15.60 -6.64
C ILE A 75 -14.05 14.77 -5.42
N SER A 76 -15.04 14.09 -4.83
CA SER A 76 -14.81 13.27 -3.64
C SER A 76 -13.80 12.14 -3.87
N ALA A 77 -13.03 11.81 -2.84
CA ALA A 77 -12.06 10.72 -2.87
C ALA A 77 -12.66 9.37 -3.28
N ARG A 78 -13.96 9.13 -2.99
CA ARG A 78 -14.68 7.92 -3.41
C ARG A 78 -14.78 7.81 -4.94
N ILE A 79 -15.09 8.91 -5.62
CA ILE A 79 -15.22 8.96 -7.07
C ILE A 79 -13.83 8.83 -7.71
N LYS A 80 -12.83 9.56 -7.18
CA LYS A 80 -11.43 9.45 -7.61
C LYS A 80 -10.92 8.01 -7.51
N GLY A 81 -11.20 7.33 -6.40
CA GLY A 81 -10.84 5.93 -6.20
C GLY A 81 -11.53 4.97 -7.19
N LYS A 82 -12.80 5.21 -7.51
CA LYS A 82 -13.49 4.45 -8.57
C LYS A 82 -12.83 4.65 -9.93
N VAL A 83 -12.61 5.90 -10.32
CA VAL A 83 -12.00 6.26 -11.61
C VAL A 83 -10.59 5.69 -11.75
N TYR A 84 -9.79 5.73 -10.69
CA TYR A 84 -8.46 5.10 -10.67
C TYR A 84 -8.55 3.58 -10.90
N ARG A 85 -9.45 2.90 -10.18
CA ARG A 85 -9.63 1.44 -10.29
C ARG A 85 -10.24 0.99 -11.61
N THR A 86 -10.98 1.85 -12.29
CA THR A 86 -11.61 1.51 -13.58
C THR A 86 -10.77 1.86 -14.79
N VAL A 87 -9.93 2.90 -14.71
CA VAL A 87 -9.18 3.41 -15.87
C VAL A 87 -7.68 3.17 -15.77
N VAL A 88 -7.10 3.39 -14.58
CA VAL A 88 -5.64 3.42 -14.42
C VAL A 88 -5.12 2.04 -14.04
N ARG A 89 -5.69 1.41 -13.01
CA ARG A 89 -5.23 0.12 -12.51
C ARG A 89 -5.35 -1.02 -13.54
N PRO A 90 -6.47 -1.16 -14.29
CA PRO A 90 -6.57 -2.21 -15.30
C PRO A 90 -5.55 -2.02 -16.43
N ALA A 91 -5.34 -0.78 -16.87
CA ALA A 91 -4.35 -0.47 -17.91
C ALA A 91 -2.90 -0.73 -17.44
N MET A 92 -2.62 -0.63 -16.14
CA MET A 92 -1.30 -0.88 -15.58
C MET A 92 -1.02 -2.37 -15.33
N LEU A 93 -2.06 -3.16 -15.05
CA LEU A 93 -1.93 -4.57 -14.70
C LEU A 93 -2.23 -5.54 -15.85
N TYR A 94 -2.81 -5.05 -16.94
CA TYR A 94 -3.24 -5.89 -18.05
C TYR A 94 -2.12 -6.78 -18.59
N GLY A 95 -2.36 -8.09 -18.63
CA GLY A 95 -1.45 -9.07 -19.19
C GLY A 95 -0.27 -9.43 -18.28
N LEU A 96 -0.11 -8.76 -17.13
CA LEU A 96 0.95 -9.08 -16.17
C LEU A 96 0.64 -10.35 -15.37
N GLU A 97 -0.62 -10.78 -15.32
CA GLU A 97 -1.05 -12.07 -14.75
C GLU A 97 -0.50 -13.28 -15.52
N THR A 98 -0.10 -13.09 -16.78
CA THR A 98 0.49 -14.14 -17.64
C THR A 98 2.02 -14.15 -17.62
N VAL A 99 2.63 -13.29 -16.80
CA VAL A 99 4.06 -13.01 -16.79
C VAL A 99 4.65 -13.34 -15.42
N SER A 100 5.76 -14.08 -15.39
CA SER A 100 6.54 -14.27 -14.17
C SER A 100 7.33 -13.00 -13.85
N LEU A 101 6.77 -12.14 -12.99
CA LEU A 101 7.46 -10.95 -12.51
C LEU A 101 8.65 -11.33 -11.62
N ARG A 102 9.78 -10.62 -11.77
CA ARG A 102 10.87 -10.67 -10.78
C ARG A 102 10.70 -9.50 -9.82
N LYS A 103 11.30 -9.59 -8.64
CA LYS A 103 11.25 -8.54 -7.59
C LYS A 103 11.51 -7.11 -8.11
N ARG A 104 12.46 -6.96 -9.03
CA ARG A 104 12.77 -5.65 -9.65
C ARG A 104 11.59 -5.06 -10.41
N GLN A 105 10.88 -5.87 -11.20
CA GLN A 105 9.72 -5.42 -11.97
C GLN A 105 8.49 -5.14 -11.08
N GLU A 106 8.31 -5.91 -10.00
CA GLU A 106 7.29 -5.61 -8.99
C GLU A 106 7.54 -4.24 -8.35
N SER A 107 8.78 -3.95 -7.96
CA SER A 107 9.16 -2.62 -7.46
C SER A 107 8.92 -1.50 -8.49
N GLU A 108 9.13 -1.74 -9.79
CA GLU A 108 8.85 -0.75 -10.84
C GLU A 108 7.36 -0.42 -10.95
N LEU A 109 6.47 -1.42 -10.81
CA LEU A 109 5.01 -1.23 -10.78
C LEU A 109 4.56 -0.52 -9.51
N GLU A 110 5.11 -0.90 -8.36
CA GLU A 110 4.86 -0.25 -7.08
C GLU A 110 5.24 1.22 -7.11
N VAL A 111 6.43 1.55 -7.63
CA VAL A 111 6.86 2.95 -7.81
C VAL A 111 5.92 3.71 -8.75
N ALA A 112 5.43 3.09 -9.81
CA ALA A 112 4.45 3.71 -10.70
C ALA A 112 3.12 3.97 -9.98
N GLU A 113 2.62 3.00 -9.21
CA GLU A 113 1.38 3.12 -8.43
C GLU A 113 1.48 4.21 -7.36
N LEU A 114 2.64 4.36 -6.71
CA LEU A 114 2.90 5.42 -5.75
C LEU A 114 3.09 6.79 -6.37
N LYS A 115 3.73 6.90 -7.54
CA LYS A 115 3.77 8.17 -8.27
C LYS A 115 2.36 8.63 -8.69
N MET A 116 1.40 7.69 -8.77
CA MET A 116 0.00 7.99 -8.99
C MET A 116 -0.78 8.26 -7.68
N LEU A 117 -0.22 7.92 -6.51
CA LEU A 117 -0.68 8.37 -5.19
C LEU A 117 -0.26 9.81 -4.97
N ARG A 118 -1.15 10.73 -5.34
CA ARG A 118 -0.95 12.16 -5.13
C ARG A 118 -1.80 12.62 -3.96
N ILE A 119 -1.14 13.09 -2.90
CA ILE A 119 -1.81 13.81 -1.82
C ILE A 119 -2.20 15.17 -2.38
N SER A 120 -3.50 15.44 -2.48
CA SER A 120 -3.98 16.73 -2.96
C SER A 120 -3.89 17.78 -1.85
N GLU A 121 -3.86 19.04 -2.26
CA GLU A 121 -3.98 20.17 -1.34
C GLU A 121 -5.24 20.06 -0.47
N ASP A 122 -6.37 19.64 -1.05
CA ASP A 122 -7.60 19.47 -0.28
C ASP A 122 -7.49 18.38 0.79
N ASP A 123 -6.81 17.26 0.50
CA ASP A 123 -6.58 16.22 1.52
C ASP A 123 -5.82 16.79 2.73
N VAL A 124 -4.82 17.63 2.48
CA VAL A 124 -4.03 18.30 3.52
C VAL A 124 -4.86 19.37 4.24
N ARG A 125 -5.61 20.19 3.52
CA ARG A 125 -6.52 21.18 4.09
C ARG A 125 -7.52 20.51 5.05
N GLN A 126 -8.20 19.47 4.58
CA GLN A 126 -9.20 18.74 5.37
C GLN A 126 -8.58 18.12 6.61
N ILE A 127 -7.36 17.57 6.53
CA ILE A 127 -6.72 16.98 7.70
C ILE A 127 -6.24 18.01 8.71
N PHE A 128 -5.82 19.20 8.26
CA PHE A 128 -5.47 20.32 9.13
C PHE A 128 -6.70 20.91 9.82
N LEU A 129 -7.81 21.08 9.09
CA LEU A 129 -9.08 21.54 9.67
C LEU A 129 -9.64 20.58 10.74
N LYS A 130 -9.37 19.27 10.61
CA LYS A 130 -9.81 18.24 11.57
C LYS A 130 -8.93 18.13 12.83
N GLN A 131 -7.88 18.93 12.97
CA GLN A 131 -7.00 18.84 14.14
C GLN A 131 -7.72 19.23 15.44
N LYS A 132 -7.37 18.51 16.53
CA LYS A 132 -7.90 18.74 17.87
C LYS A 132 -7.11 19.86 18.54
N ARG A 133 -7.79 20.99 18.84
CA ARG A 133 -7.17 22.23 19.34
C ARG A 133 -6.33 22.06 20.61
N ARG A 134 -6.78 21.23 21.56
CA ARG A 134 -6.16 21.08 22.89
C ARG A 134 -5.04 20.01 22.95
N LYS A 135 -4.43 19.65 21.82
CA LYS A 135 -3.32 18.68 21.80
C LYS A 135 -1.98 19.41 21.89
N ALA A 136 -1.03 18.81 22.60
CA ALA A 136 0.32 19.35 22.72
C ALA A 136 1.11 19.26 21.40
N PRO A 137 1.98 20.24 21.09
CA PRO A 137 2.87 20.19 19.95
C PRO A 137 4.01 19.16 20.17
N GLY A 138 4.71 18.85 19.08
CA GLY A 138 5.99 18.12 19.14
C GLY A 138 7.18 19.07 19.37
N PRO A 139 8.42 18.57 19.21
CA PRO A 139 9.65 19.35 19.35
C PRO A 139 9.81 20.49 18.34
N ASP A 140 9.01 20.48 17.27
CA ASP A 140 8.98 21.51 16.23
C ASP A 140 8.15 22.74 16.62
N GLY A 141 7.46 22.71 17.76
CA GLY A 141 6.63 23.81 18.25
C GLY A 141 5.34 24.05 17.45
N VAL A 142 5.09 23.27 16.38
CA VAL A 142 3.91 23.46 15.52
C VAL A 142 2.67 22.94 16.24
N THR A 143 1.79 23.85 16.62
CA THR A 143 0.57 23.52 17.35
C THR A 143 -0.56 23.05 16.42
N PRO A 144 -1.48 22.20 16.90
CA PRO A 144 -2.68 21.84 16.15
C PRO A 144 -3.57 23.03 15.81
N VAL A 145 -3.56 24.07 16.66
CA VAL A 145 -4.28 25.32 16.42
C VAL A 145 -3.68 26.08 15.25
N CYS A 146 -2.35 26.20 15.19
CA CYS A 146 -1.66 26.83 14.07
C CYS A 146 -2.04 26.20 12.73
N LEU A 147 -1.96 24.86 12.63
CA LEU A 147 -2.33 24.13 11.41
C LEU A 147 -3.80 24.32 11.04
N LYS A 148 -4.69 24.33 12.03
CA LYS A 148 -6.14 24.49 11.79
C LYS A 148 -6.49 25.91 11.35
N THR A 149 -5.89 26.93 11.96
CA THR A 149 -6.15 28.34 11.63
C THR A 149 -5.54 28.72 10.27
N CYS A 150 -4.35 28.20 9.98
CA CYS A 150 -3.64 28.51 8.73
C CYS A 150 -3.81 27.43 7.66
N ALA A 151 -4.89 26.63 7.75
CA ALA A 151 -5.06 25.45 6.89
C ALA A 151 -5.08 25.82 5.41
N GLU A 152 -5.74 26.93 5.05
CA GLU A 152 -5.85 27.40 3.68
C GLU A 152 -4.49 27.78 3.08
N GLN A 153 -3.66 28.47 3.85
CA GLN A 153 -2.35 28.95 3.41
C GLN A 153 -1.31 27.84 3.38
N LEU A 154 -1.39 26.91 4.34
CA LEU A 154 -0.38 25.87 4.53
C LEU A 154 -0.65 24.62 3.68
N ALA A 155 -1.90 24.35 3.29
CA ALA A 155 -2.28 23.13 2.59
C ALA A 155 -1.46 22.88 1.32
N PHE A 156 -1.28 23.91 0.49
CA PHE A 156 -0.54 23.78 -0.76
C PHE A 156 0.92 23.41 -0.51
N ILE A 157 1.59 24.14 0.39
CA ILE A 157 3.00 23.92 0.71
C ILE A 157 3.23 22.53 1.29
N PHE A 158 2.41 22.10 2.25
CA PHE A 158 2.56 20.77 2.84
C PHE A 158 2.18 19.64 1.89
N SER A 159 1.27 19.86 0.93
CA SER A 159 1.01 18.87 -0.12
C SER A 159 2.24 18.61 -0.97
N GLN A 160 3.02 19.65 -1.29
CA GLN A 160 4.27 19.52 -2.03
C GLN A 160 5.33 18.78 -1.21
N ILE A 161 5.47 19.13 0.07
CA ILE A 161 6.42 18.44 0.98
C ILE A 161 6.06 16.96 1.12
N PHE A 162 4.78 16.62 1.30
CA PHE A 162 4.34 15.24 1.48
C PHE A 162 4.52 14.42 0.20
N ASN A 163 4.11 14.95 -0.95
CA ASN A 163 4.33 14.27 -2.23
C ASN A 163 5.83 14.09 -2.51
N ARG A 164 6.65 15.10 -2.23
CA ARG A 164 8.11 14.98 -2.37
C ARG A 164 8.70 13.91 -1.44
N SER A 165 8.16 13.80 -0.22
CA SER A 165 8.59 12.77 0.72
C SER A 165 8.24 11.36 0.23
N LEU A 166 7.06 11.19 -0.38
CA LEU A 166 6.65 9.92 -1.01
C LEU A 166 7.50 9.59 -2.24
N GLU A 167 7.80 10.58 -3.09
CA GLU A 167 8.63 10.40 -4.28
C GLU A 167 10.07 9.98 -3.94
N LEU A 168 10.64 10.59 -2.90
CA LEU A 168 12.02 10.35 -2.47
C LEU A 168 12.15 9.21 -1.45
N CYS A 169 11.03 8.69 -0.94
CA CYS A 169 11.01 7.77 0.20
C CYS A 169 11.76 8.34 1.43
N GLU A 170 11.72 9.67 1.61
CA GLU A 170 12.43 10.36 2.69
C GLU A 170 11.55 11.41 3.35
N VAL A 171 11.46 11.34 4.69
CA VAL A 171 10.74 12.33 5.50
C VAL A 171 11.72 13.34 6.11
N PRO A 172 11.40 14.65 6.14
CA PRO A 172 12.23 15.67 6.79
C PRO A 172 12.65 15.30 8.22
N ALA A 173 13.92 15.54 8.57
CA ALA A 173 14.47 15.19 9.87
C ALA A 173 13.71 15.81 11.05
N CYS A 174 13.20 17.04 10.88
CA CYS A 174 12.41 17.73 11.91
C CYS A 174 11.12 16.99 12.28
N PHE A 175 10.51 16.26 11.35
CA PHE A 175 9.29 15.48 11.56
C PHE A 175 9.54 14.14 12.25
N LYS A 176 10.78 13.63 12.18
CA LYS A 176 11.21 12.36 12.79
C LYS A 176 11.52 12.50 14.28
N ARG A 177 11.65 13.72 14.81
CA ARG A 177 11.94 13.97 16.23
C ARG A 177 10.69 13.86 17.11
N SER A 178 10.88 13.35 18.33
CA SER A 178 9.81 13.30 19.34
C SER A 178 10.33 13.57 20.75
N THR A 179 9.47 14.07 21.63
CA THR A 179 9.74 14.22 23.07
C THR A 179 9.02 13.13 23.84
N ILE A 180 9.72 12.36 24.66
CA ILE A 180 9.12 11.33 25.52
C ILE A 180 8.65 11.95 26.84
N ILE A 181 7.35 11.87 27.10
CA ILE A 181 6.73 12.33 28.34
C ILE A 181 6.29 11.10 29.16
N PRO A 182 6.86 10.86 30.36
CA PRO A 182 6.44 9.77 31.22
C PRO A 182 5.11 10.12 31.92
N ILE A 183 4.06 9.34 31.67
CA ILE A 183 2.74 9.52 32.30
C ILE A 183 2.49 8.40 33.33
N PRO A 184 2.14 8.71 34.59
CA PRO A 184 1.81 7.70 35.58
C PRO A 184 0.63 6.80 35.15
N LYS A 185 0.79 5.48 35.25
CA LYS A 185 -0.28 4.47 35.08
C LYS A 185 -1.23 4.43 36.27
N LYS A 186 -0.71 4.76 37.45
CA LYS A 186 -1.37 4.63 38.76
C LYS A 186 -0.99 5.84 39.63
N PRO A 187 -1.81 6.21 40.63
CA PRO A 187 -1.53 7.36 41.49
C PRO A 187 -0.25 7.19 42.33
N LYS A 188 -0.04 6.01 42.90
CA LYS A 188 1.16 5.68 43.70
C LYS A 188 2.23 5.06 42.81
N ILE A 189 3.40 5.68 42.77
CA ILE A 189 4.51 5.28 41.91
C ILE A 189 5.57 4.60 42.77
N THR A 190 5.85 3.33 42.48
CA THR A 190 6.82 2.49 43.20
C THR A 190 8.02 2.10 42.34
N GLY A 191 8.00 2.43 41.05
CA GLY A 191 9.09 2.13 40.11
C GLY A 191 8.79 2.64 38.70
N LEU A 192 9.82 2.61 37.84
CA LEU A 192 9.76 3.16 36.48
C LEU A 192 8.72 2.47 35.58
N ASN A 193 8.44 1.18 35.82
CA ASN A 193 7.42 0.41 35.08
C ASN A 193 5.98 0.95 35.28
N ASN A 194 5.76 1.77 36.30
CA ASN A 194 4.49 2.43 36.54
C ASN A 194 4.28 3.66 35.64
N TYR A 195 5.24 4.05 34.82
CA TYR A 195 5.05 5.07 33.79
C TYR A 195 4.68 4.45 32.44
N ARG A 196 3.89 5.18 31.66
CA ARG A 196 3.75 4.98 30.21
C ARG A 196 4.58 6.06 29.51
N PRO A 197 5.58 5.70 28.70
CA PRO A 197 6.25 6.69 27.86
C PRO A 197 5.28 7.10 26.74
N VAL A 198 4.97 8.38 26.65
CA VAL A 198 4.16 8.95 25.56
C VAL A 198 5.05 9.82 24.68
N ALA A 199 5.18 9.44 23.40
CA ALA A 199 5.94 10.21 22.42
C ALA A 199 5.10 11.37 21.85
N LEU A 200 5.51 12.61 22.14
CA LEU A 200 5.02 13.80 21.48
C LEU A 200 5.79 14.02 20.17
N MET A 201 5.22 13.52 19.06
CA MET A 201 5.73 13.77 17.71
C MET A 201 5.08 15.01 17.09
N SER A 202 5.74 15.54 16.04
CA SER A 202 5.23 16.62 15.18
C SER A 202 3.76 16.40 14.77
N VAL A 203 2.94 17.45 14.89
CA VAL A 203 1.54 17.41 14.45
C VAL A 203 1.43 17.30 12.94
N VAL A 204 2.40 17.89 12.22
CA VAL A 204 2.54 17.76 10.76
C VAL A 204 2.81 16.30 10.40
N MET A 205 3.80 15.66 11.05
CA MET A 205 4.10 14.25 10.80
C MET A 205 2.90 13.34 11.03
N LYS A 206 2.21 13.51 12.16
CA LYS A 206 0.98 12.77 12.46
C LYS A 206 -0.12 12.98 11.42
N SER A 207 -0.16 14.16 10.79
CA SER A 207 -1.11 14.44 9.72
C SER A 207 -0.71 13.69 8.45
N PHE A 208 0.57 13.69 8.10
CA PHE A 208 1.09 12.91 6.97
C PHE A 208 0.86 11.40 7.16
N GLU A 209 1.21 10.85 8.33
CA GLU A 209 0.97 9.45 8.68
C GLU A 209 -0.51 9.05 8.55
N ARG A 210 -1.45 9.94 8.90
CA ARG A 210 -2.88 9.65 8.74
C ARG A 210 -3.31 9.57 7.29
N LEU A 211 -2.74 10.39 6.41
CA LEU A 211 -3.01 10.34 4.97
C LEU A 211 -2.49 9.02 4.40
N VAL A 212 -1.27 8.63 4.76
CA VAL A 212 -0.68 7.33 4.36
C VAL A 212 -1.46 6.16 4.97
N LEU A 213 -1.88 6.25 6.23
CA LEU A 213 -2.67 5.22 6.92
C LEU A 213 -4.01 4.98 6.23
N ALA A 214 -4.67 6.03 5.74
CA ALA A 214 -5.92 5.89 5.00
C ALA A 214 -5.73 5.06 3.72
N TYR A 215 -4.61 5.27 3.03
CA TYR A 215 -4.21 4.47 1.88
C TYR A 215 -3.90 3.01 2.26
N LEU A 216 -3.07 2.80 3.30
CA LEU A 216 -2.71 1.46 3.79
C LEU A 216 -3.95 0.67 4.21
N LYS A 217 -4.91 1.29 4.90
CA LYS A 217 -6.17 0.64 5.29
C LYS A 217 -7.02 0.20 4.09
N ASN A 218 -6.98 0.93 2.98
CA ASN A 218 -7.70 0.57 1.76
C ASN A 218 -7.12 -0.68 1.08
N ILE A 219 -5.79 -0.86 1.18
CA ILE A 219 -5.10 -2.05 0.67
C ILE A 219 -5.30 -3.24 1.60
N THR A 220 -4.95 -3.05 2.87
CA THR A 220 -4.87 -4.14 3.86
C THR A 220 -6.24 -4.58 4.38
N GLY A 221 -7.22 -3.68 4.42
CA GLY A 221 -8.52 -3.93 5.07
C GLY A 221 -9.23 -5.23 4.65
N PRO A 222 -9.32 -5.57 3.35
CA PRO A 222 -9.91 -6.82 2.87
C PRO A 222 -9.12 -8.08 3.24
N LEU A 223 -7.81 -7.93 3.51
CA LEU A 223 -6.87 -9.04 3.77
C LEU A 223 -6.74 -9.35 5.27
N LEU A 224 -7.28 -8.49 6.14
CA LEU A 224 -7.23 -8.69 7.59
C LEU A 224 -8.20 -9.77 8.07
N ASP A 225 -7.76 -10.52 9.06
CA ASP A 225 -8.53 -11.59 9.72
C ASP A 225 -9.96 -11.13 10.07
N PRO A 226 -11.00 -11.86 9.65
CA PRO A 226 -12.38 -11.59 10.01
C PRO A 226 -12.65 -11.57 11.53
N LEU A 227 -11.83 -12.20 12.37
CA LEU A 227 -11.89 -12.19 13.83
C LEU A 227 -10.97 -11.14 14.47
N GLN A 228 -10.31 -10.29 13.70
CA GLN A 228 -9.61 -9.13 14.24
C GLN A 228 -10.62 -7.99 14.51
N PHE A 229 -10.88 -7.69 15.79
CA PHE A 229 -11.83 -6.62 16.17
C PHE A 229 -11.15 -5.27 16.37
N ALA A 230 -9.96 -5.27 16.99
CA ALA A 230 -9.23 -4.05 17.28
C ALA A 230 -8.75 -3.34 16.00
N TYR A 231 -8.78 -2.00 16.04
CA TYR A 231 -8.28 -1.10 14.99
C TYR A 231 -8.97 -1.20 13.62
N ARG A 232 -10.08 -1.94 13.51
CA ARG A 232 -10.94 -1.98 12.31
C ARG A 232 -12.09 -0.98 12.42
N ALA A 233 -12.50 -0.44 11.28
CA ALA A 233 -13.70 0.38 11.21
C ALA A 233 -14.94 -0.50 11.42
N ILE A 234 -15.97 0.06 12.08
CA ILE A 234 -17.26 -0.61 12.26
C ILE A 234 -17.13 -1.94 13.05
N ARG A 235 -16.15 -2.01 13.96
CA ARG A 235 -15.98 -3.10 14.92
C ARG A 235 -15.63 -2.55 16.28
N SER A 236 -16.18 -3.16 17.31
CA SER A 236 -16.06 -2.76 18.70
C SER A 236 -15.55 -3.91 19.56
N MET A 237 -15.22 -3.61 20.81
CA MET A 237 -14.92 -4.66 21.80
C MET A 237 -16.15 -5.50 22.12
N ASP A 238 -17.33 -4.91 22.07
CA ASP A 238 -18.59 -5.62 22.34
C ASP A 238 -18.84 -6.70 21.28
N ASP A 239 -18.51 -6.44 20.00
CA ASP A 239 -18.58 -7.44 18.94
C ASP A 239 -17.67 -8.65 19.23
N ALA A 240 -16.47 -8.40 19.77
CA ALA A 240 -15.51 -9.45 20.12
C ALA A 240 -16.04 -10.32 21.27
N VAL A 241 -16.59 -9.69 22.31
CA VAL A 241 -17.17 -10.37 23.47
C VAL A 241 -18.39 -11.18 23.04
N ASN A 242 -19.32 -10.57 22.29
CA ASN A 242 -20.52 -11.24 21.83
C ASN A 242 -20.22 -12.43 20.92
N MET A 243 -19.27 -12.28 20.00
CA MET A 243 -18.86 -13.38 19.11
C MET A 243 -18.18 -14.51 19.90
N GLY A 244 -17.30 -14.18 20.85
CA GLY A 244 -16.69 -15.16 21.74
C GLY A 244 -17.72 -15.93 22.57
N LEU A 245 -18.65 -15.21 23.20
CA LEU A 245 -19.75 -15.80 23.97
C LEU A 245 -20.66 -16.68 23.11
N HIS A 246 -21.00 -16.23 21.91
CA HIS A 246 -21.83 -17.01 20.98
C HIS A 246 -21.20 -18.38 20.70
N PHE A 247 -19.90 -18.43 20.35
CA PHE A 247 -19.21 -19.70 20.10
C PHE A 247 -19.14 -20.59 21.35
N ILE A 248 -18.95 -20.01 22.53
CA ILE A 248 -18.91 -20.76 23.79
C ILE A 248 -20.28 -21.39 24.07
N LEU A 249 -21.36 -20.59 24.05
CA LEU A 249 -22.71 -21.04 24.36
C LEU A 249 -23.21 -22.07 23.35
N GLN A 250 -23.00 -21.82 22.05
CA GLN A 250 -23.37 -22.75 20.99
C GLN A 250 -22.69 -24.13 21.14
N HIS A 251 -21.47 -24.17 21.67
CA HIS A 251 -20.81 -25.45 21.96
C HIS A 251 -21.43 -26.16 23.17
N LEU A 252 -21.73 -25.40 24.23
CA LEU A 252 -22.27 -25.91 25.49
C LEU A 252 -23.73 -26.39 25.39
N ASP A 253 -24.47 -26.02 24.35
CA ASP A 253 -25.80 -26.59 24.06
C ASP A 253 -25.77 -28.12 23.83
N LYS A 254 -24.59 -28.69 23.55
CA LYS A 254 -24.38 -30.14 23.45
C LYS A 254 -24.13 -30.74 24.83
N SER A 255 -24.94 -31.72 25.21
CA SER A 255 -24.81 -32.41 26.50
C SER A 255 -23.45 -33.10 26.66
N GLY A 256 -22.88 -33.01 27.87
CA GLY A 256 -21.61 -33.64 28.21
C GLY A 256 -20.36 -32.96 27.63
N THR A 257 -20.47 -31.74 27.10
CA THR A 257 -19.33 -30.98 26.56
C THR A 257 -18.83 -29.89 27.53
N TYR A 258 -17.62 -29.39 27.30
CA TYR A 258 -17.02 -28.28 28.07
C TYR A 258 -16.11 -27.42 27.19
N VAL A 259 -15.90 -26.16 27.57
CA VAL A 259 -15.03 -25.22 26.85
C VAL A 259 -13.86 -24.78 27.74
N ARG A 260 -12.67 -24.65 27.17
CA ARG A 260 -11.49 -24.06 27.82
C ARG A 260 -11.07 -22.81 27.07
N LEU A 261 -10.78 -21.73 27.79
CA LEU A 261 -10.35 -20.46 27.24
C LEU A 261 -8.88 -20.23 27.57
N LEU A 262 -8.07 -19.95 26.54
CA LEU A 262 -6.68 -19.55 26.67
C LEU A 262 -6.54 -18.08 26.31
N PHE A 263 -6.13 -17.26 27.27
CA PHE A 263 -5.84 -15.85 27.05
C PHE A 263 -4.32 -15.67 26.88
N VAL A 264 -3.91 -15.08 25.77
CA VAL A 264 -2.51 -14.81 25.45
C VAL A 264 -2.30 -13.30 25.35
N ASP A 265 -1.33 -12.77 26.09
CA ASP A 265 -0.95 -11.35 26.02
C ASP A 265 0.53 -11.22 25.65
N PHE A 266 0.83 -10.23 24.80
CA PHE A 266 2.19 -9.98 24.33
C PHE A 266 2.85 -8.88 25.15
N SER A 267 4.02 -9.19 25.71
CA SER A 267 4.83 -8.19 26.42
C SER A 267 5.32 -7.11 25.46
N SER A 268 4.95 -5.86 25.73
CA SER A 268 5.49 -4.68 25.05
C SER A 268 5.45 -4.74 23.51
N ALA A 269 4.31 -5.17 22.95
CA ALA A 269 4.12 -5.49 21.53
C ALA A 269 4.70 -4.46 20.53
N PHE A 270 4.66 -3.16 20.81
CA PHE A 270 5.22 -2.13 19.91
C PHE A 270 6.74 -2.01 19.96
N ASN A 271 7.35 -2.23 21.14
CA ASN A 271 8.81 -2.13 21.29
C ASN A 271 9.53 -3.40 20.82
N THR A 272 8.80 -4.51 20.65
CA THR A 272 9.33 -5.80 20.20
C THR A 272 9.12 -6.06 18.71
N ILE A 273 8.61 -5.09 17.95
CA ILE A 273 8.44 -5.21 16.50
C ILE A 273 9.81 -5.22 15.82
N ILE A 274 10.06 -6.25 15.02
CA ILE A 274 11.25 -6.36 14.18
C ILE A 274 10.94 -5.74 12.81
N PRO A 275 11.60 -4.64 12.40
CA PRO A 275 11.25 -3.91 11.18
C PRO A 275 11.29 -4.76 9.90
N THR A 276 12.28 -5.66 9.77
CA THR A 276 12.44 -6.52 8.59
C THR A 276 11.30 -7.54 8.44
N LEU A 277 10.83 -8.11 9.55
CA LEU A 277 9.67 -9.00 9.55
C LEU A 277 8.38 -8.24 9.27
N LEU A 278 8.25 -7.02 9.79
CA LEU A 278 7.10 -6.16 9.49
C LEU A 278 7.04 -5.83 8.00
N GLN A 279 8.15 -5.41 7.40
CA GLN A 279 8.22 -5.11 5.97
C GLN A 279 7.82 -6.32 5.13
N THR A 280 8.34 -7.51 5.46
CA THR A 280 7.96 -8.77 4.79
C THR A 280 6.45 -9.04 4.88
N LYS A 281 5.85 -8.86 6.07
CA LYS A 281 4.39 -9.03 6.25
C LYS A 281 3.59 -7.99 5.48
N LEU A 282 4.06 -6.74 5.39
CA LEU A 282 3.39 -5.69 4.63
C LEU A 282 3.42 -6.00 3.13
N THR A 283 4.53 -6.49 2.60
CA THR A 283 4.62 -6.97 1.22
C THR A 283 3.64 -8.12 0.95
N GLN A 284 3.50 -9.08 1.88
CA GLN A 284 2.49 -10.15 1.77
C GLN A 284 1.05 -9.62 1.74
N LEU A 285 0.81 -8.48 2.41
CA LEU A 285 -0.48 -7.77 2.38
C LEU A 285 -0.61 -6.81 1.19
N SER A 286 0.19 -7.00 0.14
CA SER A 286 0.19 -6.17 -1.08
C SER A 286 0.48 -4.68 -0.84
N VAL A 287 1.20 -4.36 0.24
CA VAL A 287 1.67 -2.99 0.49
C VAL A 287 2.97 -2.77 -0.28
N PRO A 288 3.08 -1.70 -1.08
CA PRO A 288 4.29 -1.35 -1.81
C PRO A 288 5.51 -1.22 -0.90
N SER A 289 6.65 -1.77 -1.33
CA SER A 289 7.94 -1.70 -0.63
C SER A 289 8.42 -0.27 -0.43
N SER A 290 8.03 0.65 -1.30
CA SER A 290 8.38 2.08 -1.25
C SER A 290 7.59 2.90 -0.22
N ILE A 291 6.53 2.34 0.40
CA ILE A 291 5.89 2.91 1.61
C ILE A 291 6.49 2.32 2.89
N CYS A 292 7.12 1.14 2.81
CA CYS A 292 7.57 0.36 3.96
C CYS A 292 9.03 0.63 4.33
#